data_AF-A0A7V4SRC1-F1
#
_entry.id   AF-A0A7V4SRC1-F1
#
_cell.length_a   1.000
_cell.length_b   1.000
_cell.length_c   1.000
_cell.angle_alpha   90.00
_cell.angle_beta   90.00
_cell.angle_gamma   90.00
#
_symmetry.space_group_name_H-M   'P 1'
#
loop_
_entity.id
_entity.type
_entity.pdbx_description
1 polymer ?
#
loop_
_entity_poly.entity_id
_entity_poly.type
_entity_poly.pdbx_seq_one_letter_code
_entity_poly.pdbx_strand_id
1 'polypeptide(L)'
;MGSALRVVGRSFRDWWDEMFLMVGINLLWALLAIPVVTFFPALMGVYNLTYEKAQGRRVERELFWQGFRRYFGKSWALGAINTVATLLLIVNIWFYLQFPNWMFYFTIIWVYVLVVWLVMQVYVYPLAIEQEDKSLKTIYLNAFRLALVRPLFTIVVGLILLVLEAVSIAIPPLLLLVFVPLAALIGNHALQEMIAYVQQRQEELKKKSEKK
;
A
#
# COMPACT_ATOMS: atom_id res chain seq x y z
N MET A 1 18.12 4.46 2.86
CA MET A 1 17.25 5.16 3.84
C MET A 1 16.80 6.53 3.36
N GLY A 2 17.68 7.40 2.83
CA GLY A 2 17.31 8.75 2.37
C GLY A 2 16.10 8.82 1.42
N SER A 3 15.98 7.92 0.44
CA SER A 3 14.80 7.87 -0.44
C SER A 3 13.47 7.64 0.29
N ALA A 4 13.44 6.74 1.29
CA ALA A 4 12.22 6.41 2.02
C ALA A 4 11.74 7.58 2.89
N LEU A 5 12.67 8.24 3.59
CA LEU A 5 12.35 9.43 4.38
C LEU A 5 11.88 10.60 3.50
N ARG A 6 12.44 10.76 2.30
CA ARG A 6 11.95 11.75 1.32
C ARG A 6 10.54 11.44 0.85
N VAL A 7 10.20 10.16 0.63
CA VAL A 7 8.83 9.74 0.29
C VAL A 7 7.88 10.14 1.40
N VAL A 8 8.18 9.77 2.65
CA VAL A 8 7.34 10.11 3.81
C VAL A 8 7.21 11.62 4.02
N GLY A 9 8.31 12.36 3.88
CA GLY A 9 8.29 13.82 3.99
C GLY A 9 7.44 14.50 2.91
N ARG A 10 7.48 13.99 1.66
CA ARG A 10 6.57 14.45 0.59
C ARG A 10 5.12 14.13 0.91
N SER A 11 4.83 12.89 1.32
CA SER A 11 3.47 12.46 1.69
C SER A 11 2.90 13.29 2.84
N PHE A 12 3.71 13.60 3.86
CA PHE A 12 3.29 14.43 4.98
C PHE A 12 3.00 15.87 4.54
N ARG A 13 3.84 16.45 3.66
CA ARG A 13 3.61 17.77 3.09
C ARG A 13 2.31 17.81 2.29
N ASP A 14 2.10 16.86 1.38
CA ASP A 14 0.90 16.80 0.55
C ASP A 14 -0.37 16.60 1.39
N TRP A 15 -0.27 15.84 2.48
CA TRP A 15 -1.35 15.69 3.45
C TRP A 15 -1.64 17.00 4.17
N TRP A 16 -0.59 17.72 4.60
CA TRP A 16 -0.71 19.01 5.30
C TRP A 16 -1.30 20.10 4.40
N ASP A 17 -0.87 20.17 3.14
CA ASP A 17 -1.35 21.15 2.16
C ASP A 17 -2.87 21.04 1.94
N GLU A 18 -3.43 19.83 2.05
CA GLU A 18 -4.87 19.54 1.87
C GLU A 18 -5.52 19.07 3.16
N MET A 19 -4.99 19.44 4.33
CA MET A 19 -5.33 18.84 5.63
C MET A 19 -6.84 18.78 5.89
N PHE A 20 -7.58 19.85 5.62
CA PHE A 20 -9.03 19.88 5.85
C PHE A 20 -9.78 18.88 4.96
N LEU A 21 -9.38 18.77 3.69
CA LEU A 21 -9.95 17.78 2.77
C LEU A 21 -9.55 16.37 3.22
N MET A 22 -8.29 16.12 3.54
CA MET A 22 -7.79 14.81 3.94
C MET A 22 -8.46 14.31 5.23
N VAL A 23 -8.61 15.17 6.23
CA VAL A 23 -9.34 14.87 7.47
C VAL A 23 -10.81 14.56 7.15
N GLY A 24 -11.46 15.39 6.34
CA GLY A 24 -12.86 15.16 5.93
C GLY A 24 -13.05 13.83 5.19
N ILE A 25 -12.11 13.47 4.31
CA ILE A 25 -12.09 12.19 3.60
C ILE A 25 -11.81 11.02 4.54
N ASN A 26 -10.93 11.17 5.54
CA ASN A 26 -10.68 10.11 6.50
C ASN A 26 -11.90 9.84 7.41
N LEU A 27 -12.58 10.90 7.83
CA LEU A 27 -13.84 10.79 8.58
C LEU A 27 -14.94 10.14 7.73
N LEU A 28 -15.06 10.53 6.46
CA LEU A 28 -15.99 9.91 5.52
C LEU A 28 -15.67 8.42 5.32
N TRP A 29 -14.39 8.08 5.17
CA TRP A 29 -13.95 6.68 5.11
C TRP A 29 -14.31 5.92 6.38
N ALA A 30 -14.10 6.50 7.56
CA ALA A 30 -14.44 5.88 8.84
C ALA A 30 -15.94 5.64 8.99
N LEU A 31 -16.79 6.58 8.54
CA LEU A 31 -18.24 6.40 8.51
C LEU A 31 -18.65 5.28 7.54
N LEU A 32 -18.04 5.24 6.35
CA LEU A 32 -18.25 4.18 5.36
C LEU A 32 -17.59 2.85 5.74
N ALA A 33 -16.73 2.81 6.76
CA ALA A 33 -16.19 1.57 7.28
C ALA A 33 -17.22 0.81 8.15
N ILE A 34 -18.19 1.49 8.76
CA ILE A 34 -19.16 0.91 9.69
C ILE A 34 -19.99 -0.23 9.06
N PRO A 35 -20.56 -0.08 7.85
CA PRO A 35 -21.34 -1.15 7.23
C PRO A 35 -20.52 -2.37 6.81
N VAL A 36 -19.18 -2.31 6.93
CA VAL A 36 -18.16 -3.26 6.43
C VAL A 36 -18.17 -3.42 4.91
N VAL A 37 -19.34 -3.43 4.28
CA VAL A 37 -19.52 -3.63 2.85
C VAL A 37 -18.85 -2.53 2.02
N THR A 38 -18.81 -1.33 2.58
CA THR A 38 -18.24 -0.14 1.96
C THR A 38 -16.80 0.13 2.39
N PHE A 39 -16.21 -0.72 3.24
CA PHE A 39 -14.83 -0.57 3.75
C PHE A 39 -13.78 -0.57 2.64
N PHE A 40 -13.72 -1.62 1.82
CA PHE A 40 -12.76 -1.73 0.73
C PHE A 40 -13.02 -0.71 -0.40
N PRO A 41 -14.28 -0.48 -0.84
CA PRO A 41 -14.56 0.58 -1.81
C PRO A 41 -14.17 1.98 -1.31
N ALA A 42 -14.42 2.31 -0.04
CA ALA A 42 -13.99 3.58 0.55
C ALA A 42 -12.47 3.71 0.55
N LEU A 43 -11.74 2.63 0.86
CA LEU A 43 -10.29 2.62 0.78
C LEU A 43 -9.81 2.96 -0.63
N MET A 44 -10.42 2.38 -1.67
CA MET A 44 -10.08 2.72 -3.07
C MET A 44 -10.41 4.17 -3.42
N GLY A 45 -11.47 4.75 -2.85
CA GLY A 45 -11.76 6.18 -2.98
C GLY A 45 -10.62 7.04 -2.43
N VAL A 46 -10.09 6.71 -1.25
CA VAL A 46 -8.93 7.42 -0.67
C VAL A 46 -7.68 7.25 -1.53
N TYR A 47 -7.38 6.03 -1.98
CA TYR A 47 -6.23 5.76 -2.85
C TYR A 47 -6.33 6.50 -4.19
N ASN A 48 -7.53 6.62 -4.77
CA ASN A 48 -7.74 7.37 -6.01
C ASN A 48 -7.49 8.88 -5.82
N LEU A 49 -8.06 9.47 -4.76
CA LEU A 49 -7.85 10.90 -4.47
C LEU A 49 -6.39 11.21 -4.17
N THR A 50 -5.73 10.39 -3.36
CA THR A 50 -4.32 10.57 -3.00
C THR A 50 -3.37 10.27 -4.15
N TYR A 51 -3.76 9.40 -5.09
CA TYR A 51 -3.02 9.16 -6.33
C TYR A 51 -2.98 10.43 -7.18
N GLU A 52 -4.13 11.09 -7.36
CA GLU A 52 -4.21 12.38 -8.07
C GLU A 52 -3.36 13.47 -7.40
N LYS A 53 -3.39 13.56 -6.06
CA LYS A 53 -2.52 14.48 -5.30
C LYS A 53 -1.04 14.17 -5.51
N ALA A 54 -0.65 12.90 -5.42
CA ALA A 54 0.74 12.48 -5.61
C ALA A 54 1.26 12.77 -7.03
N GLN A 55 0.37 12.86 -8.02
CA GLN A 55 0.68 13.28 -9.39
C GLN A 55 0.76 14.81 -9.53
N GLY A 56 0.62 15.58 -8.44
CA GLY A 56 0.63 17.03 -8.44
C GLY A 56 -0.65 17.67 -9.01
N ARG A 57 -1.73 16.89 -9.17
CA ARG A 57 -3.01 17.39 -9.68
C ARG A 57 -3.86 17.96 -8.55
N ARG A 58 -4.77 18.87 -8.89
CA ARG A 58 -5.74 19.43 -7.94
C ARG A 58 -6.66 18.32 -7.45
N VAL A 59 -6.88 18.27 -6.13
CA VAL A 59 -7.77 17.30 -5.52
C VAL A 59 -9.08 17.91 -5.12
N GLU A 60 -10.14 17.14 -5.33
CA GLU A 60 -11.50 17.47 -4.95
C GLU A 60 -12.17 16.22 -4.37
N ARG A 61 -13.19 16.42 -3.53
CA ARG A 61 -13.93 15.31 -2.87
C ARG A 61 -14.59 14.37 -3.88
N GLU A 62 -14.87 14.85 -5.09
CA GLU A 62 -15.47 14.10 -6.18
C GLU A 62 -14.55 12.95 -6.61
N LEU A 63 -13.23 13.11 -6.51
CA LEU A 63 -12.24 12.06 -6.83
C LEU A 63 -12.35 10.86 -5.88
N PHE A 64 -12.73 11.08 -4.62
CA PHE A 64 -13.01 9.99 -3.68
C PHE A 64 -14.18 9.14 -4.17
N TRP A 65 -15.30 9.80 -4.53
CA TRP A 65 -16.50 9.11 -4.97
C TRP A 65 -16.33 8.43 -6.33
N GLN A 66 -15.54 9.03 -7.22
CA GLN A 66 -15.15 8.39 -8.48
C GLN A 66 -14.39 7.09 -8.21
N GLY A 67 -13.36 7.12 -7.36
CA GLY A 67 -12.62 5.92 -6.98
C GLY A 67 -13.49 4.87 -6.29
N PHE A 68 -14.34 5.29 -5.34
CA PHE A 68 -15.27 4.43 -4.63
C PHE A 68 -16.15 3.60 -5.57
N ARG A 69 -16.79 4.27 -6.55
CA ARG A 69 -17.73 3.61 -7.48
C ARG A 69 -16.99 2.81 -8.55
N ARG A 70 -15.94 3.39 -9.12
CA ARG A 70 -15.14 2.79 -10.21
C ARG A 70 -14.50 1.48 -9.78
N TYR A 71 -13.98 1.42 -8.56
CA TYR A 71 -13.25 0.26 -8.06
C TYR A 71 -14.07 -0.64 -7.13
N PHE A 72 -15.38 -0.46 -7.00
CA PHE A 72 -16.21 -1.15 -6.01
C PHE A 72 -16.09 -2.69 -6.07
N GLY A 73 -16.19 -3.28 -7.27
CA GLY A 73 -16.06 -4.74 -7.42
C GLY A 73 -14.61 -5.21 -7.22
N LYS A 74 -13.66 -4.49 -7.82
CA LYS A 74 -12.22 -4.80 -7.76
C LYS A 74 -11.70 -4.71 -6.32
N SER A 75 -12.19 -3.76 -5.53
CA SER A 75 -11.78 -3.54 -4.13
C SER A 75 -12.14 -4.73 -3.25
N TRP A 76 -13.30 -5.35 -3.47
CA TRP A 76 -13.69 -6.53 -2.74
C TRP A 76 -12.83 -7.73 -3.07
N ALA A 77 -12.47 -7.91 -4.34
CA ALA A 77 -11.57 -8.98 -4.73
C ALA A 77 -10.16 -8.78 -4.14
N LEU A 78 -9.63 -7.55 -4.17
CA LEU A 78 -8.36 -7.20 -3.52
C LEU A 78 -8.43 -7.42 -2.00
N GLY A 79 -9.50 -6.94 -1.36
CA GLY A 79 -9.74 -7.10 0.07
C GLY A 79 -9.84 -8.56 0.48
N ALA A 80 -10.60 -9.37 -0.27
CA ALA A 80 -10.75 -10.80 -0.02
C ALA A 80 -9.42 -11.55 -0.16
N ILE A 81 -8.66 -11.29 -1.23
CA ILE A 81 -7.32 -11.88 -1.39
C ILE A 81 -6.42 -11.47 -0.22
N ASN A 82 -6.44 -10.19 0.16
CA ASN A 82 -5.62 -9.69 1.25
C ASN A 82 -5.96 -10.36 2.60
N THR A 83 -7.23 -10.41 2.93
CA THR A 83 -7.73 -11.02 4.17
C THR A 83 -7.46 -12.52 4.19
N VAL A 84 -7.85 -13.26 3.16
CA VAL A 84 -7.71 -14.72 3.12
C VAL A 84 -6.25 -15.15 3.13
N ALA A 85 -5.39 -14.53 2.32
CA ALA A 85 -3.98 -14.88 2.30
C ALA A 85 -3.30 -14.58 3.64
N THR A 86 -3.58 -13.42 4.25
CA THR A 86 -3.02 -13.07 5.56
C THR A 86 -3.48 -14.04 6.64
N LEU A 87 -4.77 -14.38 6.68
CA LEU A 87 -5.31 -15.36 7.63
C LEU A 87 -4.67 -16.74 7.45
N LEU A 88 -4.54 -17.23 6.21
CA LEU A 88 -3.90 -18.52 5.94
C LEU A 88 -2.44 -18.55 6.42
N LEU A 89 -1.69 -17.46 6.20
CA LEU A 89 -0.31 -17.36 6.66
C LEU A 89 -0.21 -17.37 8.20
N ILE A 90 -1.07 -16.61 8.88
CA ILE A 90 -1.14 -16.58 10.35
C ILE A 90 -1.51 -17.96 10.91
N VAL A 91 -2.52 -18.63 10.33
CA VAL A 91 -2.93 -19.98 10.75
C VAL A 91 -1.81 -21.00 10.57
N ASN A 92 -1.05 -20.94 9.46
CA ASN A 92 0.11 -21.81 9.26
C ASN A 92 1.19 -21.56 10.32
N ILE A 93 1.53 -20.30 10.59
CA ILE A 93 2.50 -19.94 11.65
C ILE A 93 2.04 -20.50 13.00
N TRP A 94 0.78 -20.23 13.37
CA TRP A 94 0.21 -20.70 14.64
C TRP A 94 0.20 -22.23 14.74
N PHE A 95 -0.12 -22.94 13.65
CA PHE A 95 -0.12 -24.40 13.56
C PHE A 95 1.28 -24.99 13.77
N TYR A 96 2.30 -24.51 13.04
CA TYR A 96 3.66 -25.04 13.14
C TYR A 96 4.34 -24.70 14.47
N LEU A 97 3.91 -23.63 15.16
CA LEU A 97 4.36 -23.30 16.52
C LEU A 97 3.95 -24.34 17.57
N GLN A 98 2.93 -25.17 17.31
CA GLN A 98 2.48 -26.19 18.25
C GLN A 98 3.39 -27.43 18.31
N PHE A 99 4.33 -27.58 17.37
CA PHE A 99 5.17 -28.77 17.27
C PHE A 99 6.60 -28.51 17.79
N PRO A 100 7.04 -29.18 18.87
CA PRO A 100 8.39 -29.01 19.42
C PRO A 100 9.46 -29.84 18.69
N ASN A 101 9.16 -30.37 17.50
CA ASN A 101 10.05 -31.22 16.71
C ASN A 101 10.54 -30.46 15.45
N TRP A 102 11.14 -31.18 14.50
CA TRP A 102 11.66 -30.59 13.25
C TRP A 102 10.60 -29.80 12.44
N MET A 103 9.31 -30.08 12.62
CA MET A 103 8.24 -29.32 11.98
C MET A 103 8.21 -27.84 12.42
N PHE A 104 8.76 -27.50 13.59
CA PHE A 104 8.91 -26.11 14.05
C PHE A 104 9.60 -25.22 13.01
N TYR A 105 10.58 -25.76 12.28
CA TYR A 105 11.34 -24.98 11.30
C TYR A 105 10.49 -24.48 10.12
N PHE A 106 9.34 -25.11 9.83
CA PHE A 106 8.39 -24.57 8.85
C PHE A 106 7.81 -23.22 9.27
N THR A 107 7.75 -22.92 10.57
CA THR A 107 7.36 -21.60 11.08
C THR A 107 8.23 -20.49 10.50
N ILE A 108 9.55 -20.73 10.39
CA ILE A 108 10.49 -19.74 9.84
C ILE A 108 10.15 -19.44 8.37
N ILE A 109 9.83 -20.48 7.59
CA ILE A 109 9.41 -20.34 6.19
C ILE A 109 8.11 -19.53 6.10
N TRP A 110 7.10 -19.85 6.91
CA TRP A 110 5.82 -19.14 6.86
C TRP A 110 5.92 -17.68 7.35
N VAL A 111 6.74 -17.41 8.37
CA VAL A 111 7.07 -16.05 8.79
C VAL A 111 7.74 -15.28 7.65
N TYR A 112 8.70 -15.90 6.96
CA TYR A 112 9.35 -15.27 5.81
C TYR A 112 8.34 -14.93 4.69
N VAL A 113 7.45 -15.87 4.36
CA VAL A 113 6.38 -15.64 3.37
C VAL A 113 5.44 -14.52 3.83
N LEU A 114 5.09 -14.45 5.11
CA LEU A 114 4.28 -13.37 5.67
C LEU A 114 4.98 -12.01 5.57
N VAL A 115 6.28 -11.93 5.89
CA VAL A 115 7.04 -10.68 5.75
C VAL A 115 7.03 -10.21 4.29
N VAL A 116 7.31 -11.11 3.34
CA VAL A 116 7.26 -10.78 1.90
C VAL A 116 5.85 -10.33 1.50
N TRP A 117 4.81 -11.02 1.98
CA TRP A 117 3.41 -10.69 1.73
C TRP A 117 3.01 -9.31 2.25
N LEU A 118 3.46 -8.93 3.45
CA LEU A 118 3.19 -7.62 4.04
C LEU A 118 3.95 -6.51 3.32
N VAL A 119 5.22 -6.74 2.98
CA VAL A 119 6.06 -5.76 2.29
C VAL A 119 5.52 -5.45 0.89
N MET A 120 4.96 -6.43 0.18
CA MET A 120 4.36 -6.16 -1.13
C MET A 120 3.05 -5.36 -1.05
N GLN A 121 2.35 -5.34 0.09
CA GLN A 121 1.09 -4.57 0.24
C GLN A 121 1.29 -3.07 0.03
N VAL A 122 2.51 -2.56 0.24
CA VAL A 122 2.90 -1.18 -0.05
C VAL A 122 2.51 -0.76 -1.48
N TYR A 123 2.54 -1.69 -2.43
CA TYR A 123 2.30 -1.40 -3.85
C TYR A 123 0.95 -1.90 -4.38
N VAL A 124 0.25 -2.79 -3.67
CA VAL A 124 -0.96 -3.46 -4.21
C VAL A 124 -2.06 -2.45 -4.55
N TYR A 125 -2.44 -1.60 -3.60
CA TYR A 125 -3.50 -0.61 -3.80
C TYR A 125 -3.09 0.52 -4.76
N PRO A 126 -1.88 1.12 -4.65
CA PRO A 126 -1.38 2.06 -5.65
C PRO A 126 -1.36 1.49 -7.07
N LEU A 127 -0.89 0.24 -7.24
CA LEU A 127 -0.90 -0.42 -8.56
C LEU A 127 -2.30 -0.74 -9.04
N ALA A 128 -3.26 -1.00 -8.15
CA ALA A 128 -4.63 -1.25 -8.56
C ALA A 128 -5.29 -0.02 -9.21
N ILE A 129 -4.89 1.18 -8.78
CA ILE A 129 -5.27 2.47 -9.36
C ILE A 129 -4.46 2.78 -10.62
N GLU A 130 -3.13 2.70 -10.54
CA GLU A 130 -2.22 2.96 -11.68
C GLU A 130 -2.47 2.00 -12.86
N GLN A 131 -2.79 0.73 -12.57
CA GLN A 131 -2.97 -0.35 -13.55
C GLN A 131 -4.41 -0.85 -13.55
N GLU A 132 -5.34 0.06 -13.82
CA GLU A 132 -6.77 -0.24 -13.76
C GLU A 132 -7.18 -1.44 -14.63
N ASP A 133 -6.73 -1.48 -15.89
CA ASP A 133 -7.12 -2.51 -16.86
C ASP A 133 -6.43 -3.87 -16.65
N LYS A 134 -5.56 -4.00 -15.64
CA LYS A 134 -4.81 -5.23 -15.39
C LYS A 134 -5.56 -6.16 -14.43
N SER A 135 -5.41 -7.46 -14.69
CA SER A 135 -5.93 -8.52 -13.83
C SER A 135 -5.33 -8.46 -12.42
N LEU A 136 -6.06 -8.96 -11.41
CA LEU A 136 -5.58 -9.04 -10.03
C LEU A 136 -4.25 -9.78 -9.91
N LYS A 137 -4.11 -10.89 -10.65
CA LYS A 137 -2.86 -11.66 -10.72
C LYS A 137 -1.70 -10.79 -11.17
N THR A 138 -1.90 -9.95 -12.19
CA THR A 138 -0.88 -9.04 -12.70
C THR A 138 -0.50 -7.99 -11.66
N ILE A 139 -1.48 -7.43 -10.93
CA ILE A 139 -1.24 -6.45 -9.86
C ILE A 139 -0.36 -7.05 -8.76
N TYR A 140 -0.72 -8.21 -8.21
CA TYR A 140 0.06 -8.87 -7.16
C TYR A 140 1.45 -9.29 -7.65
N LEU A 141 1.55 -9.82 -8.87
CA LEU A 141 2.85 -10.19 -9.45
C LEU A 141 3.76 -8.98 -9.66
N ASN A 142 3.21 -7.85 -10.09
CA ASN A 142 3.94 -6.60 -10.23
C ASN A 142 4.34 -6.02 -8.87
N ALA A 143 3.45 -6.06 -7.88
CA ALA A 143 3.75 -5.64 -6.51
C ALA A 143 4.92 -6.46 -5.91
N PHE A 144 4.87 -7.79 -6.09
CA PHE A 144 5.95 -8.69 -5.67
C PHE A 144 7.27 -8.37 -6.37
N ARG A 145 7.25 -8.21 -7.70
CA ARG A 145 8.45 -7.85 -8.46
C ARG A 145 9.03 -6.51 -8.01
N LEU A 146 8.20 -5.48 -7.84
CA LEU A 146 8.64 -4.16 -7.39
C LEU A 146 9.25 -4.20 -5.99
N ALA A 147 8.67 -4.96 -5.05
CA ALA A 147 9.23 -5.15 -3.72
C ALA A 147 10.65 -5.76 -3.76
N LEU A 148 10.96 -6.58 -4.75
CA LEU A 148 12.29 -7.18 -4.92
C LEU A 148 13.30 -6.31 -5.67
N VAL A 149 12.88 -5.23 -6.35
CA VAL A 149 13.80 -4.33 -7.07
C VAL A 149 14.70 -3.56 -6.09
N ARG A 150 14.13 -3.04 -4.99
CA ARG A 150 14.87 -2.36 -3.92
C ARG A 150 14.33 -2.79 -2.54
N PRO A 151 14.64 -4.02 -2.09
CA PRO A 151 14.01 -4.60 -0.91
C PRO A 151 14.21 -3.77 0.35
N LEU A 152 15.42 -3.23 0.59
CA LEU A 152 15.68 -2.37 1.74
C LEU A 152 14.82 -1.09 1.75
N PHE A 153 14.54 -0.51 0.57
CA PHE A 153 13.67 0.66 0.49
C PHE A 153 12.22 0.28 0.83
N THR A 154 11.70 -0.78 0.22
CA THR A 154 10.33 -1.23 0.46
C THR A 154 10.12 -1.68 1.90
N ILE A 155 11.07 -2.40 2.49
CA ILE A 155 11.03 -2.81 3.91
C ILE A 155 10.96 -1.58 4.81
N VAL A 156 11.81 -0.56 4.58
CA VAL A 156 11.78 0.66 5.40
C VAL A 156 10.45 1.40 5.26
N VAL A 157 9.90 1.53 4.06
CA VAL A 157 8.57 2.14 3.85
C VAL A 157 7.48 1.31 4.54
N GLY A 158 7.50 -0.01 4.40
CA GLY A 158 6.57 -0.92 5.06
C GLY A 158 6.64 -0.82 6.58
N LEU A 159 7.84 -0.77 7.16
CA LEU A 159 8.03 -0.57 8.59
C LEU A 159 7.49 0.78 9.06
N ILE A 160 7.69 1.86 8.28
CA ILE A 160 7.11 3.17 8.61
C ILE A 160 5.58 3.12 8.59
N LEU A 161 4.98 2.45 7.60
CA LEU A 161 3.54 2.26 7.54
C LEU A 161 3.01 1.43 8.72
N LEU A 162 3.73 0.37 9.11
CA LEU A 162 3.39 -0.45 10.28
C LEU A 162 3.49 0.35 11.59
N VAL A 163 4.53 1.17 11.76
CA VAL A 163 4.66 2.05 12.92
C VAL A 163 3.54 3.10 12.92
N LEU A 164 3.24 3.69 11.77
CA LEU A 164 2.14 4.66 11.63
C LEU A 164 0.80 4.00 11.99
N GLU A 165 0.55 2.77 11.55
CA GLU A 165 -0.63 1.99 11.90
C GLU A 165 -0.69 1.70 13.41
N ALA A 166 0.38 1.20 14.00
CA ALA A 166 0.46 0.90 15.43
C ALA A 166 0.23 2.14 16.31
N VAL A 167 0.85 3.28 15.95
CA VAL A 167 0.65 4.56 16.64
C VAL A 167 -0.79 5.06 16.48
N SER A 168 -1.39 4.88 15.29
CA SER A 168 -2.78 5.27 15.05
C SER A 168 -3.77 4.43 15.85
N ILE A 169 -3.50 3.13 16.02
CA ILE A 169 -4.31 2.25 16.89
C ILE A 169 -4.18 2.67 18.36
N ALA A 170 -2.96 2.97 18.82
CA ALA A 170 -2.71 3.42 20.20
C ALA A 170 -3.32 4.80 20.51
N ILE A 171 -3.47 5.66 19.49
CA ILE A 171 -3.99 7.01 19.61
C ILE A 171 -5.18 7.15 18.65
N PRO A 172 -6.40 6.75 19.05
CA PRO A 172 -7.56 6.70 18.16
C PRO A 172 -7.87 7.98 17.37
N PRO A 173 -7.64 9.20 17.88
CA PRO A 173 -7.77 10.40 17.07
C PRO A 173 -6.90 10.40 15.80
N LEU A 174 -5.69 9.83 15.84
CA LEU A 174 -4.83 9.73 14.66
C LEU A 174 -5.40 8.76 13.62
N LEU A 175 -6.01 7.66 14.07
CA LEU A 175 -6.71 6.74 13.18
C LEU A 175 -7.86 7.43 12.44
N LEU A 176 -8.67 8.20 13.17
CA LEU A 176 -9.86 8.86 12.63
C LEU A 176 -9.54 10.11 11.79
N LEU A 177 -8.43 10.81 12.06
CA LEU A 177 -8.14 12.10 11.42
C LEU A 177 -7.01 12.03 10.38
N VAL A 178 -6.05 11.10 10.51
CA VAL A 178 -4.79 11.16 9.74
C VAL A 178 -4.50 9.91 8.94
N PHE A 179 -4.71 8.73 9.54
CA PHE A 179 -4.07 7.49 9.11
C PHE A 179 -4.26 7.13 7.64
N VAL A 180 -5.51 6.97 7.16
CA VAL A 180 -5.74 6.34 5.85
C VAL A 180 -5.25 7.18 4.67
N PRO A 181 -5.54 8.50 4.58
CA PRO A 181 -5.01 9.32 3.50
C PRO A 181 -3.49 9.43 3.54
N LEU A 182 -2.88 9.55 4.72
CA LEU A 182 -1.43 9.62 4.84
C LEU A 182 -0.76 8.31 4.40
N ALA A 183 -1.29 7.16 4.84
CA ALA A 183 -0.80 5.85 4.41
C ALA A 183 -0.93 5.66 2.88
N ALA A 184 -2.07 6.08 2.31
CA ALA A 184 -2.29 6.02 0.87
C ALA A 184 -1.34 6.94 0.08
N LEU A 185 -1.06 8.15 0.57
CA LEU A 185 -0.04 9.05 -0.01
C LEU A 185 1.36 8.43 0.06
N ILE A 186 1.73 7.79 1.17
CA ILE A 186 3.02 7.10 1.30
C ILE A 186 3.13 5.96 0.28
N GLY A 187 2.07 5.16 0.13
CA GLY A 187 2.03 4.07 -0.87
C GLY A 187 2.15 4.60 -2.31
N ASN A 188 1.39 5.63 -2.67
CA ASN A 188 1.41 6.23 -4.01
C ASN A 188 2.79 6.86 -4.33
N HIS A 189 3.37 7.63 -3.40
CA HIS A 189 4.72 8.20 -3.58
C HIS A 189 5.81 7.11 -3.64
N ALA A 190 5.66 6.03 -2.86
CA ALA A 190 6.57 4.90 -2.92
C ALA A 190 6.51 4.17 -4.27
N LEU A 191 5.30 4.02 -4.84
CA LEU A 191 5.13 3.46 -6.18
C LEU A 191 5.80 4.35 -7.24
N GLN A 192 5.54 5.66 -7.21
CA GLN A 192 6.16 6.61 -8.15
C GLN A 192 7.70 6.59 -8.08
N GLU A 193 8.28 6.60 -6.89
CA GLU A 193 9.74 6.50 -6.70
C GLU A 193 10.30 5.20 -7.31
N MET A 194 9.58 4.08 -7.17
CA MET A 194 10.00 2.80 -7.73
C MET A 194 9.87 2.74 -9.26
N ILE A 195 8.80 3.30 -9.82
CA ILE A 195 8.63 3.41 -11.28
C ILE A 195 9.76 4.26 -11.88
N ALA A 196 10.01 5.45 -11.30
CA ALA A 196 11.07 6.33 -11.75
C ALA A 196 12.45 5.66 -11.66
N TYR A 197 12.72 4.92 -10.58
CA TYR A 197 13.97 4.16 -10.42
C TYR A 197 14.13 3.08 -11.51
N VAL A 198 13.07 2.31 -11.80
CA VAL A 198 13.11 1.26 -12.82
C VAL A 198 13.34 1.87 -14.21
N GLN A 199 12.68 2.99 -14.54
CA GLN A 199 12.86 3.69 -15.81
C GLN A 199 14.29 4.19 -15.99
N GLN A 200 14.83 4.90 -14.99
CA GLN A 200 16.22 5.37 -15.00
C GLN A 200 17.21 4.22 -15.21
N ARG A 201 16.99 3.10 -14.50
CA ARG A 201 17.85 1.92 -14.64
C ARG A 201 17.80 1.32 -16.04
N GLN A 202 16.63 1.31 -16.68
CA GLN A 202 16.49 0.83 -18.06
C GLN A 202 17.22 1.74 -19.06
N GLU A 203 17.12 3.06 -18.89
CA GLU A 203 17.82 4.03 -19.73
C GLU A 203 19.35 3.92 -19.61
N GLU A 204 19.86 3.73 -18.40
CA GLU A 204 21.29 3.48 -18.16
C GLU A 204 21.78 2.21 -18.88
N LEU A 205 20.97 1.15 -18.86
CA LEU A 205 21.31 -0.12 -19.52
C LEU A 205 21.29 0.03 -21.04
N LYS A 206 20.31 0.75 -21.60
CA LYS A 206 20.27 1.07 -23.05
C LYS A 206 21.47 1.89 -23.50
N LYS A 207 21.82 2.94 -22.77
CA LYS A 207 23.02 3.76 -23.05
C LYS A 207 24.32 2.96 -22.96
N LYS A 208 24.38 1.91 -22.14
CA LYS A 208 25.54 1.01 -22.05
C LYS A 208 25.58 -0.01 -23.19
N SER A 209 24.44 -0.46 -23.69
CA SER A 209 24.40 -1.36 -24.86
C SER A 209 24.73 -0.65 -26.16
N GLU A 210 24.37 0.63 -26.30
CA GLU A 210 24.69 1.44 -27.50
C GLU A 210 26.17 1.88 -27.58
N LYS A 211 26.89 1.84 -26.45
CA LYS A 211 28.32 2.18 -26.37
C LYS A 211 29.27 0.98 -26.55
N LYS A 212 28.72 -0.23 -26.67
CA LYS A 212 29.47 -1.47 -26.92
C LYS A 212 29.29 -1.90 -28.37
#